data_AF-A0A3D8P3R3-F1
#
_entry.id   AF-A0A3D8P3R3-F1
#
_cell.length_a   1.000
_cell.length_b   1.000
_cell.length_c   1.000
_cell.angle_alpha   90.00
_cell.angle_beta   90.00
_cell.angle_gamma   90.00
#
_symmetry.space_group_name_H-M   'P 1'
#
loop_
_entity.id
_entity.type
_entity.pdbx_description
1 polymer ?
#
loop_
_entity_poly.entity_id
_entity_poly.type
_entity_poly.pdbx_seq_one_letter_code
_entity_poly.pdbx_strand_id
1 'polypeptide(L)' 'MPMNEPPLDDLLKLTKNRYILAILAAKQARKINEKMNAGLIDDGMKPVSRALRQIAEGKVKFVYSEEGKEG' A
#
# COMPACT_ATOMS: atom_id res chain seq x y z
N MET A 1 18.55 -2.91 1.42
CA MET A 1 17.60 -1.91 0.92
C MET A 1 17.38 -0.87 2.01
N PRO A 2 17.43 0.43 1.72
CA PRO A 2 17.11 1.47 2.69
C PRO A 2 15.66 1.35 3.15
N MET A 3 15.38 1.71 4.39
CA MET A 3 14.07 1.54 5.04
C MET A 3 12.95 2.41 4.45
N ASN A 4 13.30 3.41 3.62
CA ASN A 4 12.41 4.49 3.13
C ASN A 4 12.17 4.46 1.62
N GLU A 5 12.28 3.32 0.96
CA GLU A 5 11.91 3.17 -0.45
C GLU A 5 10.55 2.49 -0.63
N PRO A 6 9.69 2.98 -1.55
CA PRO A 6 9.84 4.21 -2.35
C PRO A 6 9.68 5.51 -1.52
N PRO A 7 10.22 6.66 -1.98
CA PRO A 7 10.11 7.93 -1.26
C PRO A 7 8.66 8.32 -1.00
N LEU A 8 8.40 8.88 0.19
CA LEU A 8 7.05 9.30 0.58
C LEU A 8 6.45 10.32 -0.40
N ASP A 9 7.26 11.23 -0.93
CA ASP A 9 6.79 12.26 -1.87
C ASP A 9 6.27 11.65 -3.18
N ASP A 10 6.87 10.55 -3.65
CA ASP A 10 6.40 9.85 -4.85
C ASP A 10 5.08 9.13 -4.60
N LEU A 11 4.93 8.54 -3.42
CA LEU A 11 3.68 7.90 -2.99
C LEU A 11 2.54 8.93 -2.84
N LEU A 12 2.85 10.13 -2.35
CA LEU A 12 1.86 11.19 -2.16
C LEU A 12 1.38 11.83 -3.46
N LYS A 13 2.15 11.77 -4.55
CA LYS A 13 1.65 12.14 -5.89
C LYS A 13 0.45 11.29 -6.30
N LEU A 14 0.35 10.05 -5.81
CA LEU A 14 -0.70 9.10 -6.16
C LEU A 14 -1.95 9.22 -5.27
N THR A 15 -1.77 9.36 -3.95
CA THR A 15 -2.90 9.37 -3.00
C THR A 15 -3.31 10.77 -2.53
N LYS A 16 -2.48 11.79 -2.76
CA LYS A 16 -2.65 13.19 -2.31
C LYS A 16 -2.91 13.37 -0.80
N ASN A 17 -2.87 12.29 -0.02
CA ASN A 17 -3.22 12.25 1.40
C ASN A 17 -2.44 11.12 2.10
N ARG A 18 -1.68 11.48 3.13
CA ARG A 18 -0.82 10.59 3.92
C ARG A 18 -1.60 9.52 4.68
N TYR A 19 -2.77 9.84 5.21
CA TYR A 19 -3.61 8.89 5.95
C TYR A 19 -4.19 7.83 5.02
N ILE A 20 -4.60 8.23 3.82
CA ILE A 20 -5.13 7.31 2.82
C ILE A 20 -4.02 6.36 2.33
N LEU A 21 -2.82 6.89 2.12
CA LEU A 21 -1.64 6.07 1.82
C LEU A 21 -1.37 5.03 2.90
N ALA A 22 -1.39 5.42 4.18
CA ALA A 22 -1.17 4.49 5.29
C ALA A 22 -2.23 3.39 5.36
N ILE A 23 -3.51 3.75 5.20
CA ILE A 23 -4.63 2.79 5.17
C ILE A 23 -4.49 1.83 3.99
N LEU A 24 -4.15 2.33 2.81
CA LEU A 24 -3.95 1.52 1.60
C LEU A 24 -2.78 0.55 1.77
N ALA A 25 -1.64 1.04 2.23
CA ALA A 25 -0.46 0.24 2.48
C ALA A 25 -0.75 -0.87 3.51
N ALA A 26 -1.44 -0.55 4.60
CA ALA A 26 -1.82 -1.54 5.63
C ALA A 26 -2.78 -2.61 5.08
N LYS A 27 -3.83 -2.21 4.34
CA LYS A 27 -4.77 -3.15 3.71
C LYS A 27 -4.06 -4.08 2.72
N GLN A 28 -3.17 -3.53 1.89
CA GLN A 28 -2.44 -4.32 0.91
C GLN A 28 -1.38 -5.22 1.55
N ALA A 29 -0.69 -4.75 2.58
CA ALA A 29 0.29 -5.54 3.33
C ALA A 29 -0.36 -6.78 3.98
N ARG A 30 -1.58 -6.65 4.52
CA ARG A 30 -2.33 -7.80 5.06
C ARG A 30 -2.56 -8.89 4.00
N LYS A 31 -3.02 -8.51 2.80
CA LYS A 31 -3.21 -9.44 1.68
C LYS A 31 -1.91 -10.11 1.24
N ILE A 32 -0.80 -9.37 1.24
CA ILE A 32 0.52 -9.92 0.91
C ILE A 32 0.95 -10.91 1.98
N ASN A 33 0.77 -10.57 3.26
CA ASN A 33 1.12 -11.43 4.38
C ASN A 33 0.33 -12.75 4.38
N GLU A 34 -0.95 -12.71 4.06
CA GLU A 34 -1.78 -13.92 3.88
C GLU A 34 -1.22 -14.81 2.77
N LYS A 35 -0.82 -14.24 1.63
CA LYS A 35 -0.19 -14.99 0.52
C LYS A 35 1.17 -15.54 0.89
N MET A 36 1.96 -14.82 1.69
CA MET A 36 3.24 -15.29 2.22
C MET A 36 3.05 -16.48 3.16
N ASN A 37 2.10 -16.38 4.09
CA ASN A 37 1.76 -17.48 4.99
C ASN A 37 1.25 -18.72 4.25
N ALA A 38 0.57 -18.52 3.12
CA ALA A 38 0.11 -19.60 2.24
C ALA A 38 1.22 -20.15 1.31
N GLY A 39 2.45 -19.64 1.38
CA GLY A 39 3.57 -20.06 0.53
C GLY A 39 3.43 -19.65 -0.94
N LEU A 40 2.49 -18.77 -1.28
CA LEU A 40 2.27 -18.29 -2.66
C LEU A 40 3.24 -17.18 -3.05
N ILE A 41 3.90 -16.59 -2.06
CA ILE A 41 4.83 -15.49 -2.18
C ILE A 41 5.99 -15.74 -1.21
N ASP A 42 7.20 -15.77 -1.73
CA ASP A 42 8.41 -15.68 -0.91
C ASP A 42 9.50 -14.95 -1.70
N ASP A 43 9.61 -13.64 -1.46
CA ASP A 43 10.61 -12.77 -2.11
C ASP A 43 11.54 -12.11 -1.07
N GLY A 44 11.49 -12.56 0.19
CA GLY A 44 12.23 -11.98 1.31
C GLY A 44 11.87 -10.52 1.62
N MET A 45 10.86 -9.93 0.98
CA MET A 45 10.45 -8.56 1.20
C MET A 45 9.39 -8.48 2.29
N LYS A 46 9.54 -7.51 3.21
CA LYS A 46 8.51 -7.23 4.21
C LYS A 46 7.19 -6.87 3.51
N PRO A 47 6.03 -7.39 3.97
CA PRO A 47 4.74 -7.13 3.34
C PRO A 47 4.42 -5.65 3.10
N VAL A 48 4.80 -4.79 4.04
CA VAL A 48 4.60 -3.34 3.97
C VAL A 48 5.46 -2.70 2.87
N SER A 49 6.73 -3.06 2.78
CA SER A 49 7.63 -2.56 1.72
C SER A 49 7.10 -2.95 0.34
N ARG A 50 6.61 -4.19 0.21
CA ARG A 50 6.02 -4.66 -1.04
C ARG A 50 4.71 -3.95 -1.38
N ALA A 51 3.86 -3.68 -0.37
CA ALA A 51 2.64 -2.91 -0.55
C ALA A 51 2.93 -1.49 -1.07
N LEU A 52 3.88 -0.78 -0.45
CA LEU A 52 4.28 0.56 -0.89
C LEU A 52 4.81 0.55 -2.32
N ARG A 53 5.60 -0.46 -2.68
CA ARG A 53 6.09 -0.63 -4.06
C ARG A 53 4.96 -0.86 -5.06
N GLN A 54 4.00 -1.73 -4.74
CA GLN A 54 2.84 -1.97 -5.61
C GLN A 54 1.96 -0.72 -5.77
N ILE A 55 1.85 0.10 -4.72
CA ILE A 55 1.17 1.40 -4.80
C ILE A 55 1.93 2.33 -5.74
N ALA A 56 3.26 2.48 -5.57
CA ALA A 56 4.10 3.32 -6.43
C ALA A 56 4.07 2.90 -7.90
N GLU A 57 3.99 1.58 -8.16
CA GLU A 57 3.87 1.01 -9.51
C GLU A 57 2.45 1.13 -10.10
N GLY A 58 1.48 1.73 -9.39
CA GLY A 58 0.10 1.87 -9.85
C GLY A 58 -0.69 0.55 -9.90
N LYS A 59 -0.18 -0.52 -9.27
CA LYS A 59 -0.82 -1.85 -9.26
C LYS A 59 -1.96 -1.96 -8.25
N VAL A 60 -2.07 -1.02 -7.31
CA VAL A 60 -3.15 -0.95 -6.32
C VAL A 60 -4.16 0.11 -6.74
N LYS A 61 -5.33 -0.33 -7.21
CA LYS A 61 -6.45 0.55 -7.48
C LYS A 61 -7.22 0.84 -6.19
N PHE A 62 -7.58 2.10 -5.98
CA PHE A 62 -8.43 2.53 -4.89
C PHE A 62 -9.38 3.62 -5.36
N VAL A 63 -10.54 3.69 -4.72
CA VAL A 63 -11.55 4.72 -4.93
C VAL A 63 -11.73 5.46 -3.61
N TYR A 64 -11.80 6.78 -3.68
CA TYR A 64 -12.29 7.57 -2.56
C TYR A 64 -13.79 7.32 -2.48
N SER A 65 -14.25 6.69 -1.40
CA SER A 65 -15.68 6.73 -1.11
C SER A 65 -16.00 8.11 -0.57
N GLU A 66 -16.92 8.82 -1.21
CA GLU A 66 -17.50 10.07 -0.71
C GLU A 66 -18.63 9.81 0.31
N GLU A 67 -18.68 8.63 0.93
CA GLU A 67 -19.65 8.34 1.99
C GLU A 67 -19.21 8.99 3.30
N GLY A 68 -19.56 10.27 3.42
CA GLY A 68 -19.35 11.09 4.61
C GLY A 68 -20.08 12.44 4.59
N LYS A 69 -21.13 12.58 3.77
CA LYS A 69 -22.17 13.60 3.95
C LYS A 69 -23.48 12.90 4.27
N GLU A 70 -23.60 12.39 5.49
CA GLU A 70 -24.92 12.30 6.10
C GLU A 70 -25.34 13.74 6.41
N GLY A 71 -26.38 14.18 5.72
CA GLY A 71 -27.06 15.46 5.96
C GLY A 71 -28.12 15.34 7.04
#